data_AF-A0A2G5L0P3-F1
#
_entry.id   AF-A0A2G5L0P3-F1
#
_cell.length_a   1.000
_cell.length_b   1.000
_cell.length_c   1.000
_cell.angle_alpha   90.00
_cell.angle_beta   90.00
_cell.angle_gamma   90.00
#
_symmetry.space_group_name_H-M   'P 1'
#
loop_
_entity.id
_entity.type
_entity.pdbx_description
1 polymer ?
#
loop_
_entity_poly.entity_id
_entity_poly.type
_entity_poly.pdbx_seq_one_letter_code
_entity_poly.pdbx_strand_id
1 'polypeptide(L)'
;MSSNIRIQRVCQHCGNEFTAKTTVTKYCGDNCAKRAYKKRKKEEKIGASNQETIELVAQPIRAIQEKDFLSLDEAAKLLSVSRTTLYRMRKDGALQFAVIGKKKVISRKSIDQLFNPSL
;
A
#
# COMPACT_ATOMS: atom_id res chain seq x y z
N MET A 1 14.76 31.22 -38.25
CA MET A 1 15.38 31.96 -37.12
C MET A 1 16.31 31.02 -36.36
N SER A 2 17.61 31.06 -36.66
CA SER A 2 18.61 30.25 -35.98
C SER A 2 19.21 31.03 -34.82
N SER A 3 18.68 30.83 -33.61
CA SER A 3 19.35 31.29 -32.41
C SER A 3 20.58 30.41 -32.20
N ASN A 4 21.79 30.96 -32.41
CA ASN A 4 23.06 30.24 -32.28
C ASN A 4 23.44 30.09 -30.79
N ILE A 5 22.53 29.50 -30.02
CA ILE A 5 22.62 29.39 -28.58
C ILE A 5 23.62 28.27 -28.24
N ARG A 6 24.53 28.55 -27.31
CA ARG A 6 25.47 27.60 -26.72
C ARG A 6 25.41 27.81 -25.20
N ILE A 7 24.87 26.83 -24.49
CA ILE A 7 24.68 26.90 -23.03
C ILE A 7 25.35 25.68 -22.42
N GLN A 8 26.15 25.87 -21.37
CA GLN A 8 26.69 24.75 -20.59
C GLN A 8 25.60 24.17 -19.70
N ARG A 9 25.39 22.85 -19.75
CA ARG A 9 24.41 22.12 -18.95
C ARG A 9 24.99 20.81 -18.44
N VAL A 10 24.44 20.30 -17.36
CA VAL A 10 24.76 18.96 -16.83
C VAL A 10 23.77 17.93 -17.36
N CYS A 11 24.27 16.79 -17.82
CA CYS A 11 23.45 15.68 -18.30
C CYS A 11 22.68 15.02 -17.15
N GLN A 12 21.36 14.95 -17.25
CA GLN A 12 20.49 14.35 -16.21
C GLN A 12 20.67 12.82 -16.06
N HIS A 13 21.42 12.17 -16.95
CA HIS A 13 21.67 10.73 -16.88
C HIS A 13 23.07 10.38 -16.36
N CYS A 14 24.13 10.97 -16.93
CA CYS A 14 25.51 10.64 -16.59
C CYS A 14 26.20 11.67 -15.69
N GLY A 15 25.59 12.84 -15.44
CA GLY A 15 26.16 13.89 -14.59
C GLY A 15 27.29 14.71 -15.24
N ASN A 16 27.66 14.42 -16.49
CA ASN A 16 28.71 15.16 -17.19
C ASN A 16 28.20 16.49 -17.73
N GLU A 17 29.06 17.50 -17.72
CA GLU A 17 28.83 18.79 -18.38
C GLU A 17 28.90 18.65 -19.91
N PHE A 18 28.04 19.37 -20.61
CA PHE A 18 28.01 19.42 -22.06
C PHE A 18 27.46 20.75 -22.56
N THR A 19 27.86 21.12 -23.78
CA THR A 19 27.36 22.34 -24.43
C THR A 19 26.09 22.05 -25.22
N ALA A 20 24.96 22.50 -24.70
CA ALA A 20 23.66 22.41 -25.34
C ALA A 20 23.47 23.49 -26.41
N LYS A 21 22.83 23.12 -27.52
CA LYS A 21 22.48 24.04 -28.62
C LYS A 21 21.06 24.62 -28.49
N THR A 22 20.24 24.05 -27.62
CA THR A 22 18.87 24.49 -27.34
C THR A 22 18.61 24.52 -25.83
N THR A 23 17.65 25.33 -25.40
CA THR A 23 17.27 25.50 -23.99
C THR A 23 16.62 24.25 -23.38
N VAL A 24 16.06 23.36 -24.22
CA VAL A 24 15.31 22.17 -23.80
C VAL A 24 16.16 20.89 -23.72
N THR A 25 17.43 20.94 -24.11
CA THR A 25 18.29 19.74 -24.13
C THR A 25 18.64 19.30 -22.71
N LYS A 26 18.27 18.06 -22.34
CA LYS A 26 18.45 17.49 -20.99
C LYS A 26 19.61 16.51 -20.86
N TYR A 27 20.14 16.01 -21.97
CA TYR A 27 21.14 14.95 -22.02
C TYR A 27 22.27 15.31 -22.97
N CYS A 28 23.48 14.82 -22.68
CA CYS A 28 24.66 15.09 -23.51
C CYS A 28 24.64 14.40 -24.88
N GLY A 29 23.73 13.44 -25.11
CA GLY A 29 23.54 12.79 -26.40
C GLY A 29 22.47 11.69 -26.38
N ASP A 30 22.24 11.09 -27.55
CA ASP A 30 21.20 10.06 -27.76
C ASP A 30 21.33 8.84 -26.85
N ASN A 31 22.56 8.38 -26.58
CA ASN A 31 22.79 7.24 -25.70
C ASN A 31 22.27 7.50 -24.28
N CYS A 32 22.53 8.68 -23.74
CA CYS A 32 22.06 9.08 -22.42
C CYS A 32 20.54 9.26 -22.40
N ALA A 33 19.96 9.85 -23.46
CA ALA A 33 18.51 9.99 -23.59
C ALA A 33 17.78 8.63 -23.65
N LYS A 34 18.29 7.69 -24.46
CA LYS A 34 17.73 6.33 -24.59
C LYS A 34 17.81 5.54 -23.29
N ARG A 35 18.94 5.62 -22.57
CA ARG A 35 19.11 4.96 -21.27
C ARG A 35 18.19 5.55 -20.22
N ALA A 36 18.07 6.88 -20.13
CA ALA A 36 17.15 7.54 -19.23
C ALA A 36 15.68 7.17 -19.53
N TYR A 37 15.29 7.11 -20.80
CA TYR A 37 13.95 6.66 -21.21
C TYR A 37 13.66 5.23 -20.75
N LYS A 38 14.59 4.29 -20.98
CA LYS A 38 14.44 2.89 -20.54
C LYS A 38 14.37 2.78 -19.02
N LYS A 39 15.18 3.54 -18.29
CA LYS A 39 15.15 3.59 -16.81
C LYS A 39 13.78 4.05 -16.32
N ARG A 40 13.26 5.16 -16.83
CA ARG A 40 11.92 5.67 -16.49
C ARG A 40 10.82 4.65 -16.77
N LYS A 41 10.85 3.98 -17.93
CA LYS A 41 9.86 2.94 -18.26
C LYS A 41 9.96 1.69 -17.37
N LYS A 42 11.17 1.35 -16.90
CA LYS A 42 11.34 0.29 -15.92
C LYS A 42 10.76 0.68 -14.55
N GLU A 43 11.05 1.89 -14.09
CA GLU A 43 10.54 2.43 -12.81
C GLU A 43 9.01 2.54 -12.82
N GLU A 44 8.41 2.98 -13.92
CA GLU A 44 6.95 3.04 -14.10
C GLU A 44 6.29 1.65 -13.96
N LYS A 45 6.88 0.62 -14.58
CA LYS A 45 6.39 -0.77 -14.46
C LYS A 45 6.54 -1.33 -13.05
N ILE A 46 7.67 -1.05 -12.39
CA ILE A 46 7.90 -1.49 -11.00
C ILE A 46 6.92 -0.77 -10.05
N GLY A 47 6.71 0.53 -10.27
CA GLY A 47 5.75 1.34 -9.50
C GLY A 47 4.33 0.80 -9.62
N ALA A 48 3.86 0.51 -10.84
CA ALA A 48 2.54 -0.07 -11.07
C ALA A 48 2.36 -1.43 -10.36
N SER A 49 3.33 -2.34 -10.51
CA SER A 49 3.27 -3.66 -9.87
C SER A 49 3.27 -3.57 -8.33
N ASN A 50 4.04 -2.65 -7.76
CA ASN A 50 4.04 -2.42 -6.32
C ASN A 50 2.72 -1.81 -5.84
N GLN A 51 2.12 -0.90 -6.59
CA GLN A 51 0.80 -0.32 -6.28
C GLN A 51 -0.29 -1.40 -6.31
N GLU A 52 -0.33 -2.26 -7.33
CA GLU A 52 -1.25 -3.39 -7.40
C GLU A 52 -1.11 -4.32 -6.19
N THR A 53 0.13 -4.58 -5.75
CA THR A 53 0.40 -5.41 -4.57
C THR A 53 -0.12 -4.77 -3.29
N ILE A 54 0.09 -3.46 -3.11
CA ILE A 54 -0.41 -2.70 -1.95
C ILE A 54 -1.93 -2.71 -1.92
N GLU A 55 -2.59 -2.50 -3.07
CA GLU A 55 -4.04 -2.53 -3.17
C GLU A 55 -4.60 -3.91 -2.83
N LEU A 56 -4.02 -4.99 -3.37
CA LEU A 56 -4.44 -6.37 -3.06
C LEU A 56 -4.29 -6.72 -1.57
N VAL A 57 -3.26 -6.19 -0.89
CA VAL A 57 -3.06 -6.40 0.55
C VAL A 57 -4.01 -5.55 1.40
N ALA A 58 -4.41 -4.37 0.94
CA ALA A 58 -5.28 -3.46 1.68
C ALA A 58 -6.78 -3.78 1.54
N GLN A 59 -7.22 -4.33 0.40
CA GLN A 59 -8.59 -4.76 0.13
C GLN A 59 -9.19 -5.70 1.21
N PRO A 60 -8.50 -6.76 1.68
CA PRO A 60 -9.08 -7.68 2.66
C PRO A 60 -9.34 -7.03 4.02
N ILE A 61 -8.66 -5.94 4.37
CA ILE A 61 -8.85 -5.27 5.67
C ILE A 61 -10.12 -4.43 5.66
N ARG A 62 -10.40 -3.72 4.57
CA ARG A 62 -11.63 -2.91 4.43
C ARG A 62 -12.88 -3.78 4.40
N ALA A 63 -12.83 -4.89 3.66
CA ALA A 63 -13.93 -5.85 3.59
C ALA A 63 -14.23 -6.54 4.94
N ILE A 64 -13.31 -6.52 5.91
CA ILE A 64 -13.54 -7.03 7.27
C ILE A 64 -14.25 -5.98 8.12
N GLN A 65 -13.97 -4.68 7.92
CA GLN A 65 -14.59 -3.60 8.69
C GLN A 65 -16.09 -3.44 8.41
N GLU A 66 -16.53 -3.75 7.19
CA GLU A 66 -17.94 -3.64 6.78
C GLU A 66 -18.82 -4.82 7.21
N LYS A 67 -18.24 -5.91 7.75
CA LYS A 67 -19.01 -7.08 8.17
C LYS A 67 -19.56 -6.93 9.59
N ASP A 68 -20.87 -7.08 9.73
CA ASP A 68 -21.55 -7.12 11.03
C ASP A 68 -21.18 -8.36 11.87
N PHE A 69 -20.78 -9.45 11.21
CA PHE A 69 -20.40 -10.71 11.83
C PHE A 69 -19.01 -11.14 11.37
N LEU A 70 -18.13 -11.31 12.35
CA LEU A 70 -16.72 -11.66 12.13
C LEU A 70 -16.51 -13.12 12.48
N SER A 71 -15.78 -13.85 11.65
CA SER A 71 -15.21 -15.14 12.06
C SER A 71 -14.16 -14.94 13.15
N LEU A 72 -13.81 -16.00 13.89
CA LEU A 72 -12.73 -15.95 14.88
C LEU A 72 -11.41 -15.42 14.31
N ASP A 73 -11.13 -15.71 13.05
CA ASP A 73 -9.90 -15.30 12.37
C ASP A 73 -9.89 -13.81 12.05
N GLU A 74 -11.02 -13.31 11.55
CA GLU A 74 -11.21 -11.90 11.26
C GLU A 74 -11.22 -11.07 12.54
N ALA A 75 -11.91 -11.55 13.59
CA ALA A 75 -11.90 -10.91 14.90
C ALA A 75 -10.49 -10.87 15.52
N ALA A 76 -9.73 -11.95 15.40
CA ALA A 76 -8.34 -12.02 15.87
C ALA A 76 -7.44 -11.01 15.15
N LYS A 77 -7.55 -10.94 13.81
CA LYS A 77 -6.82 -9.95 13.01
C LYS A 77 -7.22 -8.52 13.36
N LEU A 78 -8.51 -8.27 13.53
CA LEU A 78 -9.02 -6.95 13.82
C LEU A 78 -8.56 -6.42 15.18
N LEU A 79 -8.59 -7.27 16.20
CA LEU A 79 -8.15 -6.93 17.55
C LEU A 79 -6.63 -7.04 17.72
N SER A 80 -5.90 -7.51 16.71
CA SER A 80 -4.47 -7.83 16.78
C SER A 80 -4.13 -8.79 17.93
N VAL A 81 -4.99 -9.79 18.17
CA VAL A 81 -4.82 -10.81 19.23
C VAL A 81 -4.84 -12.22 18.67
N SER A 82 -4.39 -13.19 19.46
CA SER A 82 -4.45 -14.60 19.09
C SER A 82 -5.88 -15.18 19.22
N ARG A 83 -6.19 -16.24 18.46
CA ARG A 83 -7.43 -17.02 18.63
C ARG A 83 -7.61 -17.52 20.07
N THR A 84 -6.51 -17.88 20.73
CA THR A 84 -6.51 -18.34 22.13
C THR A 84 -6.99 -17.25 23.08
N THR A 85 -6.57 -16.00 22.84
CA THR A 85 -7.00 -14.83 23.62
C THR A 85 -8.51 -14.64 23.49
N LEU A 86 -9.08 -14.76 22.28
CA LEU A 86 -10.53 -14.70 22.09
C LEU A 86 -11.26 -15.77 22.91
N TYR A 87 -10.77 -17.01 22.90
CA TYR A 87 -11.36 -18.09 23.70
C TYR A 87 -11.27 -17.83 25.21
N ARG A 88 -10.17 -17.22 25.68
CA ARG A 88 -10.04 -16.78 27.08
C ARG A 88 -11.07 -15.70 27.42
N MET A 89 -11.18 -14.66 26.60
CA MET A 89 -12.17 -13.58 26.78
C MET A 89 -13.60 -14.11 26.81
N ARG A 90 -13.91 -15.16 26.03
CA ARG A 90 -15.20 -15.86 26.14
C ARG A 90 -15.38 -16.58 27.46
N LYS A 91 -14.35 -17.26 27.95
CA LYS A 91 -14.37 -17.96 29.25
C LYS A 91 -14.58 -16.96 30.39
N ASP A 92 -13.97 -15.79 30.29
CA ASP A 92 -14.06 -14.71 31.26
C ASP A 92 -15.39 -13.92 31.16
N GLY A 93 -16.25 -14.26 30.20
CA GLY A 93 -17.57 -13.63 29.99
C GLY A 93 -17.54 -12.30 29.23
N ALA A 94 -16.36 -11.82 28.84
CA ALA A 94 -16.20 -10.55 28.13
C ALA A 94 -16.71 -10.60 26.68
N LEU A 95 -16.70 -11.76 26.03
CA LEU A 95 -17.17 -11.93 24.64
C LEU A 95 -18.08 -13.15 24.48
N GLN A 96 -19.17 -12.98 23.73
CA GLN A 96 -20.04 -14.09 23.33
C GLN A 96 -19.81 -14.49 21.87
N PHE A 97 -19.81 -15.80 21.60
CA PHE A 97 -19.71 -16.32 20.24
C PHE A 97 -21.04 -16.97 19.86
N ALA A 98 -21.57 -16.65 18.69
CA ALA A 98 -22.62 -17.41 18.06
C ALA A 98 -22.01 -18.58 17.26
N VAL A 99 -22.73 -19.70 17.20
CA VAL A 99 -22.31 -20.88 16.43
C VAL A 99 -23.26 -21.02 15.24
N ILE A 100 -22.73 -20.98 14.03
CA ILE A 100 -23.46 -21.19 12.78
C ILE A 100 -22.88 -22.44 12.11
N GLY A 101 -23.55 -23.57 12.28
CA GLY A 101 -23.04 -24.87 11.84
C GLY A 101 -21.70 -25.21 12.51
N LYS A 102 -20.63 -25.34 11.71
CA LYS A 102 -19.27 -25.61 12.19
C LYS A 102 -18.46 -24.34 12.51
N LYS A 103 -18.97 -23.16 12.13
CA LYS A 103 -18.26 -21.88 12.27
C LYS A 103 -18.70 -21.16 13.54
N LYS A 104 -17.75 -20.54 14.23
CA LYS A 104 -17.99 -19.63 15.35
C LYS A 104 -17.84 -18.20 14.84
N VAL A 105 -18.85 -17.38 15.11
CA VAL A 105 -18.90 -15.98 14.68
C VAL A 105 -19.11 -15.07 15.89
N ILE A 106 -18.57 -13.86 15.80
CA ILE A 106 -18.65 -12.81 16.81
C ILE A 106 -19.35 -11.61 16.18
N SER A 107 -20.33 -11.04 16.87
CA SER A 107 -20.95 -9.80 16.41
C SER A 107 -19.97 -8.65 16.62
N ARG A 108 -19.85 -7.79 15.61
CA ARG A 108 -19.03 -6.58 15.68
C ARG A 108 -19.41 -5.69 16.88
N LYS A 109 -20.70 -5.52 17.12
CA LYS A 109 -21.24 -4.73 18.24
C LYS A 109 -20.71 -5.20 19.60
N SER A 110 -20.60 -6.51 19.80
CA SER A 110 -20.05 -7.08 21.04
C SER A 110 -18.58 -6.76 21.23
N ILE A 111 -17.81 -6.62 20.14
CA ILE A 111 -16.42 -6.20 20.20
C ILE A 111 -16.33 -4.70 20.50
N ASP A 112 -17.16 -3.88 19.87
CA ASP A 112 -17.17 -2.43 20.11
C ASP A 112 -17.56 -2.07 21.56
N GLN A 113 -18.46 -2.86 22.16
CA GLN A 113 -18.81 -2.76 23.59
C GLN A 113 -17.63 -2.98 24.53
N LEU A 114 -16.57 -3.69 24.11
CA LEU A 114 -15.37 -3.85 24.94
C LEU A 114 -14.57 -2.56 25.10
N PHE A 115 -14.60 -1.69 24.09
CA PHE A 115 -13.82 -0.46 24.05
C PHE A 115 -14.60 0.75 24.55
N ASN A 116 -15.93 0.65 24.60
CA ASN A 116 -16.81 1.60 25.24
C ASN A 116 -17.48 0.92 26.45
N PRO A 117 -16.74 0.64 27.54
CA PRO A 117 -17.40 0.36 28.80
C PRO A 117 -18.23 1.60 29.14
N SER A 118 -19.55 1.43 29.21
CA SER A 118 -20.49 2.46 29.60
C SER A 118 -19.98 3.23 30.83
N LEU A 119 -19.96 4.56 30.72
CA LEU A 119 -19.92 5.51 31.84
C LEU A 119 -20.99 5.16 32.89
#